data_AF-A0A6B2XHJ8-F1
#
_entry.id   AF-A0A6B2XHJ8-F1
#
_cell.length_a   1.000
_cell.length_b   1.000
_cell.length_c   1.000
_cell.angle_alpha   90.00
_cell.angle_beta   90.00
_cell.angle_gamma   90.00
#
_symmetry.space_group_name_H-M   'P 1'
#
loop_
_entity.id
_entity.type
_entity.pdbx_description
1 polymer ?
#
loop_
_entity_poly.entity_id
_entity_poly.type
_entity_poly.pdbx_seq_one_letter_code
_entity_poly.pdbx_strand_id
1 'polypeptide(L)'
;MSERSPAPGGLALVESLVNTVDLESGADSLDTAEGRERFGLGQDEVAGARELRESLRVTLLAHAGHPPHTAVTPLGELLAAAPLVLTVTESDGSAALAAADDRPLLSRVAAAVAGSLVAGTWDRLKACEAVDCHWAYYDRSPAGRGRWCSMQVCGARAKMRRYRAKG
;
A
#
# COMPACT_ATOMS: atom_id res chain seq x y z
N MET A 1 -2.83 -1.81 -14.56
CA MET A 1 -3.20 -0.47 -14.02
C MET A 1 -4.54 -0.58 -13.31
N SER A 2 -4.64 -0.11 -12.06
CA SER A 2 -5.92 -0.05 -11.32
C SER A 2 -6.79 1.04 -11.95
N GLU A 3 -8.01 0.73 -12.37
CA GLU A 3 -8.97 1.71 -12.93
C GLU A 3 -9.58 2.61 -11.85
N ARG A 4 -9.30 2.33 -10.57
CA ARG A 4 -9.78 3.15 -9.45
C ARG A 4 -8.94 4.41 -9.35
N SER A 5 -9.59 5.51 -8.95
CA SER A 5 -8.86 6.71 -8.54
C SER A 5 -7.84 6.34 -7.44
N PRO A 6 -6.63 6.93 -7.46
CA PRO A 6 -5.61 6.67 -6.45
C PRO A 6 -6.12 6.94 -5.03
N ALA A 7 -5.59 6.26 -4.03
CA ALA A 7 -5.90 6.51 -2.62
C ALA A 7 -5.68 8.00 -2.26
N PRO A 8 -6.48 8.56 -1.34
CA PRO A 8 -6.35 9.96 -0.93
C PRO A 8 -5.12 10.18 -0.04
N GLY A 9 -4.54 11.38 -0.10
CA GLY A 9 -3.49 11.84 0.80
C GLY A 9 -2.26 10.91 0.84
N GLY A 10 -1.69 10.71 2.04
CA GLY A 10 -0.51 9.86 2.23
C GLY A 10 -0.71 8.40 1.81
N LEU A 11 -1.94 7.88 1.77
CA LEU A 11 -2.20 6.51 1.30
C LEU A 11 -1.84 6.32 -0.18
N ALA A 12 -1.77 7.39 -0.98
CA ALA A 12 -1.31 7.32 -2.37
C ALA A 12 0.15 6.85 -2.47
N LEU A 13 0.99 7.20 -1.49
CA LEU A 13 2.38 6.73 -1.41
C LEU A 13 2.42 5.23 -1.16
N VAL A 14 1.62 4.76 -0.19
CA VAL A 14 1.52 3.34 0.16
C VAL A 14 1.00 2.52 -1.02
N GLU A 15 -0.08 2.99 -1.66
CA GLU A 15 -0.62 2.34 -2.86
C GLU A 15 0.42 2.27 -3.99
N SER A 16 1.12 3.38 -4.25
CA SER A 16 2.15 3.45 -5.30
C SER A 16 3.30 2.50 -5.02
N LEU A 17 3.77 2.39 -3.77
CA LEU A 17 4.84 1.50 -3.38
C LEU A 17 4.45 0.04 -3.58
N VAL A 18 3.26 -0.36 -3.11
CA VAL A 18 2.74 -1.73 -3.29
C VAL A 18 2.56 -2.08 -4.77
N ASN A 19 2.23 -1.10 -5.61
CA ASN A 19 2.00 -1.26 -7.04
C ASN A 19 3.25 -1.05 -7.91
N THR A 20 4.46 -1.07 -7.32
CA THR A 20 5.72 -1.02 -8.09
C THR A 20 6.01 -2.32 -8.85
N VAL A 21 5.57 -3.46 -8.32
CA VAL A 21 5.75 -4.78 -8.94
C VAL A 21 4.45 -5.30 -9.52
N ASP A 22 4.54 -5.78 -10.75
CA ASP A 22 3.52 -6.62 -11.38
C ASP A 22 3.86 -8.09 -11.09
N LEU A 23 3.06 -8.75 -10.24
CA LEU A 23 3.30 -10.14 -9.85
C LEU A 23 3.05 -11.14 -10.99
N GLU A 24 2.31 -10.76 -12.03
CA GLU A 24 2.05 -11.64 -13.18
C GLU A 24 3.25 -11.68 -14.12
N SER A 25 3.91 -10.53 -14.34
CA SER A 25 5.08 -10.42 -15.23
C SER A 25 6.43 -10.45 -14.50
N GLY A 26 6.44 -10.18 -13.20
CA GLY A 26 7.66 -10.00 -12.40
C GLY A 26 8.34 -8.65 -12.59
N ALA A 27 7.81 -7.77 -13.45
CA ALA A 27 8.39 -6.46 -13.69
C ALA A 27 8.23 -5.56 -12.46
N ASP A 28 9.35 -4.99 -11.98
CA ASP A 28 9.38 -4.11 -10.82
C ASP A 28 9.96 -2.75 -11.22
N SER A 29 9.18 -1.67 -11.03
CA SER A 29 9.65 -0.33 -11.36
C SER A 29 10.85 0.11 -10.50
N LEU A 30 11.06 -0.49 -9.32
CA LEU A 30 12.24 -0.20 -8.50
C LEU A 30 13.56 -0.68 -9.14
N ASP A 31 13.51 -1.53 -10.17
CA ASP A 31 14.70 -1.89 -10.95
C ASP A 31 15.19 -0.72 -11.83
N THR A 32 14.34 0.27 -12.13
CA THR A 32 14.69 1.43 -12.94
C THR A 32 15.08 2.64 -12.09
N ALA A 33 15.96 3.50 -12.62
CA ALA A 33 16.35 4.74 -11.94
C ALA A 33 15.15 5.67 -11.70
N GLU A 34 14.28 5.81 -12.71
CA GLU A 34 13.05 6.62 -12.63
C GLU A 34 12.11 6.10 -11.53
N GLY A 35 11.94 4.78 -11.42
CA GLY A 35 11.09 4.20 -10.39
C GLY A 35 11.64 4.43 -8.98
N ARG A 36 12.97 4.38 -8.80
CA ARG A 36 13.61 4.72 -7.51
C ARG A 36 13.52 6.21 -7.19
N GLU A 37 13.72 7.09 -8.17
CA GLU A 37 13.65 8.54 -8.01
C GLU A 37 12.26 8.98 -7.51
N ARG A 38 11.19 8.36 -8.01
CA ARG A 38 9.81 8.61 -7.53
C ARG A 38 9.64 8.43 -6.02
N PHE A 39 10.44 7.55 -5.41
CA PHE A 39 10.43 7.32 -3.96
C PHE A 39 11.65 7.95 -3.26
N GLY A 40 12.50 8.69 -3.96
CA GLY A 40 13.73 9.26 -3.42
C GLY A 40 14.69 8.20 -2.86
N LEU A 41 14.78 7.05 -3.53
CA LEU A 41 15.60 5.91 -3.09
C LEU A 41 16.95 5.86 -3.81
N GLY A 42 18.00 5.57 -3.04
CA GLY A 42 19.27 5.02 -3.54
C GLY A 42 19.13 3.56 -3.96
N GLN A 43 20.11 3.05 -4.73
CA GLN A 43 20.13 1.64 -5.15
C GLN A 43 20.27 0.67 -3.95
N ASP A 44 20.99 1.10 -2.93
CA ASP A 44 21.22 0.40 -1.66
C ASP A 44 19.96 0.33 -0.78
N GLU A 45 19.03 1.26 -0.95
CA GLU A 45 17.76 1.31 -0.18
C GLU A 45 16.65 0.43 -0.79
N VAL A 46 16.84 -0.08 -2.01
CA VAL A 46 15.82 -0.88 -2.74
C VAL A 46 15.42 -2.14 -1.96
N ALA A 47 16.36 -2.80 -1.30
CA ALA A 47 16.07 -4.01 -0.54
C ALA A 47 15.09 -3.73 0.61
N GLY A 48 15.34 -2.67 1.39
CA GLY A 48 14.44 -2.24 2.46
C GLY A 48 13.09 -1.75 1.95
N ALA A 49 13.07 -1.06 0.79
CA ALA A 49 11.82 -0.65 0.15
C ALA A 49 10.97 -1.85 -0.29
N ARG A 50 11.58 -2.92 -0.80
CA ARG A 50 10.90 -4.17 -1.16
C ARG A 50 10.39 -4.93 0.06
N GLU A 51 11.16 -4.98 1.14
CA GLU A 51 10.69 -5.57 2.40
C GLU A 51 9.47 -4.83 2.96
N LEU A 52 9.54 -3.49 3.02
CA LEU A 52 8.42 -2.65 3.41
C LEU A 52 7.20 -2.87 2.50
N ARG A 53 7.42 -2.95 1.19
CA ARG A 53 6.37 -3.21 0.19
C ARG A 53 5.62 -4.51 0.46
N GLU A 54 6.33 -5.62 0.67
CA GLU A 54 5.68 -6.91 0.88
C GLU A 54 5.00 -7.00 2.24
N SER A 55 5.57 -6.36 3.27
CA SER A 55 4.95 -6.23 4.60
C SER A 55 3.64 -5.45 4.53
N LEU A 56 3.64 -4.32 3.81
CA LEU A 56 2.42 -3.57 3.49
C LEU A 56 1.42 -4.44 2.73
N ARG A 57 1.84 -5.16 1.68
CA ARG A 57 0.95 -6.00 0.88
C ARG A 57 0.23 -7.04 1.73
N VAL A 58 0.92 -7.71 2.65
CA VAL A 58 0.31 -8.65 3.60
C VAL A 58 -0.72 -7.97 4.51
N THR A 59 -0.42 -6.78 5.05
CA THR A 59 -1.39 -6.01 5.84
C THR A 59 -2.62 -5.63 5.01
N LEU A 60 -2.44 -5.21 3.76
CA LEU A 60 -3.53 -4.83 2.88
C LEU A 60 -4.39 -6.03 2.43
N LEU A 61 -3.80 -7.23 2.32
CA LEU A 61 -4.56 -8.48 2.13
C LEU A 61 -5.42 -8.78 3.37
N ALA A 62 -4.88 -8.59 4.57
CA ALA A 62 -5.61 -8.77 5.82
C ALA A 62 -6.80 -7.80 5.95
N HIS A 63 -6.66 -6.53 5.54
CA HIS A 63 -7.78 -5.57 5.49
C HIS A 63 -8.96 -6.05 4.61
N ALA A 64 -8.66 -6.87 3.58
CA ALA A 64 -9.66 -7.45 2.69
C ALA A 64 -10.17 -8.82 3.17
N GLY A 65 -9.65 -9.34 4.28
CA GLY A 65 -9.96 -10.68 4.80
C GLY A 65 -9.32 -11.80 3.97
N HIS A 66 -8.18 -11.54 3.34
CA HIS A 66 -7.44 -12.51 2.53
C HIS A 66 -6.21 -13.01 3.29
N PRO A 67 -5.81 -14.28 3.08
CA PRO A 67 -4.61 -14.81 3.71
C PRO A 67 -3.35 -14.11 3.17
N PRO A 68 -2.23 -14.13 3.92
CA PRO A 68 -0.95 -13.65 3.42
C PRO A 68 -0.49 -14.47 2.21
N HIS A 69 0.16 -13.82 1.24
CA HIS A 69 0.74 -14.50 0.08
C HIS A 69 2.14 -15.07 0.35
N THR A 70 2.82 -14.56 1.37
CA THR A 70 4.15 -14.99 1.80
C THR A 70 4.39 -14.61 3.27
N ALA A 71 5.38 -15.22 3.91
CA ALA A 71 5.89 -14.76 5.20
C ALA A 71 6.68 -13.46 5.02
N VAL A 72 6.52 -12.52 5.96
CA VAL A 72 7.13 -11.19 5.95
C VAL A 72 7.47 -10.77 7.37
N THR A 73 8.38 -9.80 7.51
CA THR A 73 8.53 -9.04 8.74
C THR A 73 7.20 -8.31 9.03
N PRO A 74 6.61 -8.42 10.22
CA PRO A 74 5.37 -7.70 10.53
C PRO A 74 5.53 -6.20 10.34
N LEU A 75 4.57 -5.55 9.67
CA LEU A 75 4.65 -4.12 9.36
C LEU A 75 4.91 -3.25 10.61
N GLY A 76 4.33 -3.61 11.75
CA GLY A 76 4.53 -2.91 13.01
C GLY A 76 5.98 -2.91 13.50
N GLU A 77 6.74 -3.98 13.23
CA GLU A 77 8.17 -4.06 13.60
C GLU A 77 9.00 -3.10 12.74
N LEU A 78 8.72 -3.03 11.43
CA LEU A 78 9.38 -2.07 10.55
C LEU A 78 9.04 -0.62 10.93
N LEU A 79 7.75 -0.33 11.15
CA LEU A 79 7.29 1.02 11.49
C LEU A 79 7.82 1.50 12.86
N ALA A 80 8.15 0.59 13.78
CA ALA A 80 8.74 0.95 15.07
C ALA A 80 10.11 1.67 14.94
N ALA A 81 10.79 1.50 13.80
CA ALA A 81 12.05 2.17 13.50
C ALA A 81 11.89 3.59 12.92
N ALA A 82 10.66 4.05 12.63
CA ALA A 82 10.39 5.36 12.05
C ALA A 82 9.82 6.35 13.09
N PRO A 83 10.64 7.27 13.62
CA PRO A 83 10.18 8.24 14.60
C PRO A 83 9.19 9.23 13.98
N LEU A 84 8.06 9.45 14.67
CA LEU A 84 7.09 10.50 14.37
C LEU A 84 7.19 11.62 15.39
N VAL A 85 6.93 12.86 14.94
CA VAL A 85 6.93 14.06 15.78
C VAL A 85 5.52 14.64 15.81
N LEU A 86 5.05 14.94 17.02
CA LEU A 86 3.83 15.71 17.27
C LEU A 86 4.23 17.17 17.52
N THR A 87 3.71 18.08 16.70
CA THR A 87 3.92 19.52 16.85
C THR A 87 2.61 20.22 17.15
N VAL A 88 2.67 21.33 17.88
CA VAL A 88 1.55 22.25 18.08
C VAL A 88 1.98 23.63 17.62
N THR A 89 1.24 24.22 16.68
CA THR A 89 1.51 25.55 16.15
C THR A 89 1.11 26.60 17.18
N GLU A 90 2.05 27.44 17.62
CA GLU A 90 1.78 28.43 18.68
C GLU A 90 0.72 29.47 18.28
N SER A 91 0.63 29.84 17.00
CA SER A 91 -0.25 30.92 16.53
C SER A 91 -1.73 30.57 16.55
N ASP A 92 -2.10 29.29 16.39
CA ASP A 92 -3.49 28.85 16.29
C ASP A 92 -3.82 27.60 17.12
N GLY A 93 -2.83 27.01 17.80
CA GLY A 93 -2.98 25.79 18.60
C GLY A 93 -3.22 24.52 17.78
N SER A 94 -3.08 24.56 16.45
CA SER A 94 -3.26 23.39 15.60
C SER A 94 -2.19 22.33 15.87
N ALA A 95 -2.58 21.07 15.94
CA ALA A 95 -1.66 19.95 16.15
C ALA A 95 -1.45 19.16 14.85
N ALA A 96 -0.21 18.72 14.61
CA ALA A 96 0.14 17.90 13.45
C ALA A 96 1.05 16.74 13.86
N LEU A 97 0.84 15.59 13.23
CA LEU A 97 1.71 14.42 13.33
C LEU A 97 2.45 14.23 12.00
N ALA A 98 3.77 14.20 12.04
CA ALA A 98 4.63 14.07 10.86
C ALA A 98 5.80 13.13 11.10
N ALA A 99 6.50 12.76 10.03
CA ALA A 99 7.80 12.10 10.13
C ALA A 99 8.83 13.05 10.77
N ALA A 100 9.72 12.54 11.62
CA ALA A 100 10.83 13.33 12.16
C ALA A 100 11.84 13.75 11.08
N ASP A 101 12.08 12.84 10.12
CA ASP A 101 12.84 13.06 8.89
C ASP A 101 12.04 12.46 7.75
N ASP A 102 11.73 13.24 6.72
CA ASP A 102 10.90 12.85 5.58
C ASP A 102 11.71 12.30 4.40
N ARG A 103 13.05 12.24 4.48
CA ARG A 103 13.87 11.60 3.44
C ARG A 103 13.64 10.08 3.39
N PRO A 104 13.72 9.33 4.50
CA PRO A 104 13.56 7.87 4.44
C PRO A 104 12.14 7.51 4.02
N LEU A 105 12.02 6.59 3.06
CA LEU A 105 10.72 6.10 2.60
C LEU A 105 9.89 5.53 3.74
N LEU A 106 10.54 4.80 4.66
CA LEU A 106 9.89 4.22 5.84
C LEU A 106 9.22 5.29 6.71
N SER A 107 9.88 6.42 6.95
CA SER A 107 9.34 7.53 7.76
C SER A 107 8.11 8.17 7.10
N ARG A 108 8.15 8.40 5.78
CA ARG A 108 6.99 8.91 5.03
C ARG A 108 5.82 7.93 5.05
N VAL A 109 6.10 6.63 4.92
CA VAL A 109 5.08 5.58 5.04
C VAL A 109 4.49 5.54 6.44
N ALA A 110 5.32 5.63 7.49
CA ALA A 110 4.85 5.68 8.88
C ALA A 110 3.91 6.86 9.13
N ALA A 111 4.28 8.05 8.67
CA ALA A 111 3.43 9.25 8.77
C ALA A 111 2.11 9.08 7.99
N ALA A 112 2.15 8.48 6.79
CA ALA A 112 0.95 8.19 6.00
C ALA A 112 0.01 7.20 6.70
N VAL A 113 0.56 6.12 7.28
CA VAL A 113 -0.20 5.14 8.07
C VAL A 113 -0.84 5.82 9.28
N ALA A 114 -0.05 6.56 10.07
CA ALA A 114 -0.55 7.23 11.27
C ALA A 114 -1.64 8.27 10.96
N GLY A 115 -1.45 9.11 9.93
CA GLY A 115 -2.48 10.05 9.48
C GLY A 115 -3.77 9.35 9.03
N SER A 116 -3.64 8.24 8.30
CA SER A 116 -4.81 7.47 7.85
C SER A 116 -5.55 6.75 8.98
N LEU A 117 -4.83 6.34 10.03
CA LEU A 117 -5.38 5.76 11.25
C LEU A 117 -6.25 6.79 11.98
N VAL A 118 -5.71 7.98 12.21
CA VAL A 118 -6.45 9.09 12.85
C VAL A 118 -7.68 9.48 12.01
N ALA A 119 -7.55 9.47 10.68
CA ALA A 119 -8.66 9.76 9.77
C ALA A 119 -9.69 8.60 9.64
N GLY A 120 -9.44 7.43 10.24
CA GLY A 120 -10.33 6.26 10.12
C GLY A 120 -10.40 5.67 8.69
N THR A 121 -9.34 5.85 7.90
CA THR A 121 -9.29 5.44 6.48
C THR A 121 -8.29 4.32 6.18
N TRP A 122 -7.47 3.93 7.17
CA TRP A 122 -6.43 2.91 7.01
C TRP A 122 -6.96 1.59 6.43
N ASP A 123 -8.03 1.04 7.00
CA ASP A 123 -8.63 -0.23 6.59
C ASP A 123 -9.31 -0.18 5.20
N ARG A 124 -9.43 1.02 4.61
CA ARG A 124 -9.96 1.17 3.25
C ARG A 124 -8.90 0.95 2.20
N LEU A 125 -7.60 1.06 2.51
CA LEU A 125 -6.56 0.61 1.61
C LEU A 125 -6.46 -0.91 1.68
N LYS A 126 -6.53 -1.60 0.54
CA LYS A 126 -6.63 -3.06 0.46
C LYS A 126 -5.80 -3.60 -0.70
N ALA A 127 -5.52 -4.90 -0.71
CA ALA A 127 -4.89 -5.58 -1.84
C ALA A 127 -5.89 -6.49 -2.57
N CYS A 128 -5.73 -6.59 -3.90
CA CYS A 128 -6.58 -7.41 -4.77
C CYS A 128 -6.56 -8.88 -4.35
N GLU A 129 -7.71 -9.57 -4.34
CA GLU A 129 -7.78 -11.00 -3.98
C GLU A 129 -7.13 -11.93 -5.01
N ALA A 130 -6.96 -11.48 -6.26
CA ALA A 130 -6.37 -12.33 -7.28
C ALA A 130 -4.90 -12.64 -6.93
N VAL A 131 -4.60 -13.94 -6.81
CA VAL A 131 -3.31 -14.49 -6.33
C VAL A 131 -2.10 -14.07 -7.17
N ASP A 132 -2.35 -13.71 -8.43
CA ASP A 132 -1.38 -13.25 -9.42
C ASP A 132 -1.36 -11.72 -9.55
N CYS A 133 -2.13 -10.98 -8.73
CA CYS A 133 -2.24 -9.53 -8.81
C CYS A 133 -1.80 -8.86 -7.50
N HIS A 134 -2.55 -9.05 -6.41
CA HIS A 134 -2.36 -8.38 -5.12
C HIS A 134 -2.07 -6.85 -5.18
N TRP A 135 -2.48 -6.16 -6.24
CA TRP A 135 -2.32 -4.71 -6.34
C TRP A 135 -3.13 -4.01 -5.24
N ALA A 136 -2.52 -3.00 -4.63
CA ALA A 136 -3.20 -2.11 -3.71
C ALA A 136 -4.27 -1.29 -4.43
N TYR A 137 -5.36 -1.02 -3.72
CA TYR A 137 -6.43 -0.12 -4.12
C TYR A 137 -7.13 0.46 -2.89
N TYR A 138 -7.70 1.65 -3.05
CA TYR A 138 -8.58 2.23 -2.05
C TYR A 138 -10.05 1.82 -2.25
N ASP A 139 -10.69 1.32 -1.20
CA ASP A 139 -12.06 0.83 -1.19
C ASP A 139 -13.08 1.93 -0.93
N ARG A 140 -13.57 2.51 -2.03
CA ARG A 140 -14.63 3.51 -2.02
C ARG A 140 -16.04 2.93 -2.00
N SER A 141 -16.19 1.60 -1.94
CA SER A 141 -17.53 1.02 -1.84
C SER A 141 -18.18 1.44 -0.51
N PRO A 142 -19.49 1.77 -0.49
CA PRO A 142 -20.16 2.22 0.73
C PRO A 142 -20.00 1.23 1.90
N ALA A 143 -20.07 -0.07 1.61
CA ALA A 143 -19.96 -1.13 2.61
C ALA A 143 -18.51 -1.53 2.95
N GLY A 144 -17.49 -0.98 2.25
CA GLY A 144 -16.10 -1.38 2.45
C GLY A 144 -15.86 -2.86 2.17
N ARG A 145 -16.48 -3.43 1.13
CA ARG A 145 -16.39 -4.86 0.76
C ARG A 145 -15.79 -5.09 -0.63
N GLY A 146 -15.08 -4.11 -1.17
CA GLY A 146 -14.35 -4.30 -2.42
C GLY A 146 -13.29 -5.39 -2.28
N ARG A 147 -13.16 -6.24 -3.29
CA ARG A 147 -12.21 -7.38 -3.34
C ARG A 147 -11.19 -7.30 -4.49
N TRP A 148 -11.42 -6.43 -5.46
CA TRP A 148 -10.67 -6.38 -6.72
C TRP A 148 -10.16 -4.97 -7.00
N CYS A 149 -8.89 -4.83 -7.40
CA CYS A 149 -8.33 -3.54 -7.84
C CYS A 149 -9.09 -2.98 -9.05
N SER A 150 -9.45 -3.83 -10.02
CA SER A 150 -10.37 -3.52 -11.12
C SER A 150 -11.44 -4.61 -11.24
N MET A 151 -12.71 -4.19 -11.34
CA MET A 151 -13.82 -5.10 -11.61
C MET A 151 -13.78 -5.62 -13.05
N GLN A 152 -13.33 -4.80 -14.00
CA GLN A 152 -13.28 -5.16 -15.42
C GLN A 152 -12.16 -6.16 -15.72
N VAL A 153 -11.04 -6.08 -15.00
CA VAL A 153 -9.90 -6.99 -15.19
C VAL A 153 -9.97 -8.15 -14.19
N CYS A 154 -9.67 -7.90 -12.92
CA CYS A 154 -9.55 -8.96 -11.91
C CYS A 154 -10.91 -9.58 -11.57
N GLY A 155 -11.96 -8.76 -11.45
CA GLY A 155 -13.32 -9.25 -11.22
C GLY A 155 -13.83 -10.13 -12.36
N ALA A 156 -13.58 -9.75 -13.62
CA ALA A 156 -13.94 -10.56 -14.78
C ALA A 156 -13.14 -11.86 -14.86
N ARG A 157 -11.81 -11.81 -14.65
CA ARG A 157 -10.94 -13.01 -14.56
C ARG A 157 -11.48 -14.00 -13.53
N ALA A 158 -11.81 -13.53 -12.33
CA ALA A 158 -12.37 -14.37 -11.27
C ALA A 158 -13.72 -15.00 -11.66
N LYS A 159 -14.62 -14.24 -12.31
CA LYS A 159 -15.90 -14.75 -12.82
C LYS A 159 -15.70 -15.86 -13.85
N MET A 160 -14.78 -15.67 -14.80
CA MET A 160 -14.49 -16.65 -15.85
C MET A 160 -13.86 -17.93 -15.30
N ARG A 161 -12.94 -17.83 -14.33
CA ARG A 161 -12.37 -19.01 -13.64
C ARG A 161 -13.47 -19.83 -12.96
N ARG A 162 -14.42 -19.19 -12.26
CA ARG A 162 -15.55 -19.87 -11.62
C ARG A 162 -16.51 -20.53 -12.61
N TYR A 163 -16.75 -19.92 -13.76
CA TYR A 163 -17.59 -20.52 -14.81
C TYR A 163 -16.94 -21.79 -15.38
N ARG A 164 -15.64 -21.73 -15.69
CA ARG A 164 -14.87 -22.89 -16.21
C ARG A 164 -14.74 -24.03 -15.21
N ALA A 165 -14.72 -23.75 -13.90
CA ALA A 165 -14.64 -24.80 -12.88
C ALA A 165 -15.98 -25.56 -12.65
N LYS A 166 -17.08 -25.08 -13.24
CA LYS A 166 -18.42 -25.68 -13.12
C LYS A 166 -18.84 -26.49 -14.35
N GLY A 167 -18.12 -26.34 -15.47
CA GLY A 167 -18.32 -27.10 -16.70
C GLY A 167 -17.22 -28.12 -16.86
#